data_AF-A0A1Q5E4P4-F1
#
_entry.id   AF-A0A1Q5E4P4-F1
#
_cell.length_a   1.000
_cell.length_b   1.000
_cell.length_c   1.000
_cell.angle_alpha   90.00
_cell.angle_beta   90.00
_cell.angle_gamma   90.00
#
_symmetry.space_group_name_H-M   'P 1'
#
loop_
_entity.id
_entity.type
_entity.pdbx_description
1 polymer ?
#
loop_
_entity_poly.entity_id
_entity_poly.type
_entity_poly.pdbx_seq_one_letter_code
_entity_poly.pdbx_strand_id
1 'polypeptide(L)'
;MLSSLILANPASASSLAKLVDSEVERPDGALVLGVLLHLADYQEGARFWWEFAAGGGSHLAASCLWFWHQSRGEPKDANFWRLQAESLAELPQPEWKLRSPDRPLVPHSVRAEILALCKQGLPPRLPPRLAAVLKSLPVEDDNGDWPEIPHWSPDVVHHLRTAAEEPHR
;
A
#
# COMPACT_ATOMS: atom_id res chain seq x y z
N MET A 1 0.40 12.01 -2.15
CA MET A 1 1.42 12.47 -1.17
C MET A 1 1.77 11.39 -0.14
N LEU A 2 0.80 10.83 0.59
CA LEU A 2 1.03 9.80 1.61
C LEU A 2 1.59 8.48 1.01
N SER A 3 1.00 8.00 -0.08
CA SER A 3 1.42 6.79 -0.79
C SER A 3 2.89 6.81 -1.21
N SER A 4 3.38 7.94 -1.73
CA SER A 4 4.79 8.08 -2.12
C SER A 4 5.73 8.11 -0.93
N LEU A 5 5.31 8.62 0.23
CA LEU A 5 6.11 8.62 1.46
C LEU A 5 6.19 7.22 2.05
N ILE A 6 5.06 6.50 2.08
CA ILE A 6 5.01 5.10 2.50
C ILE A 6 5.96 4.28 1.63
N LEU A 7 5.86 4.36 0.30
CA LEU A 7 6.75 3.66 -0.63
C LEU A 7 8.21 4.14 -0.60
N ALA A 8 8.48 5.32 -0.04
CA ALA A 8 9.83 5.81 0.16
C ALA A 8 10.51 5.20 1.38
N ASN A 9 9.76 4.59 2.31
CA ASN A 9 10.33 3.96 3.49
C ASN A 9 11.15 2.72 3.07
N PRO A 10 12.45 2.64 3.41
CA PRO A 10 13.27 1.44 3.33
C PRO A 10 12.60 0.17 3.87
N ALA A 11 11.82 0.30 4.95
CA ALA A 11 11.14 -0.82 5.58
C ALA A 11 9.97 -1.38 4.76
N SER A 12 9.48 -0.68 3.73
CA SER A 12 8.32 -1.14 2.96
C SER A 12 8.54 -2.48 2.28
N ALA A 13 9.74 -2.70 1.74
CA ALA A 13 10.06 -3.95 1.06
C ALA A 13 10.13 -5.13 2.03
N SER A 14 10.79 -4.95 3.17
CA SER A 14 10.92 -6.01 4.18
C SER A 14 9.60 -6.27 4.91
N SER A 15 8.80 -5.24 5.20
CA SER A 15 7.45 -5.41 5.78
C SER A 15 6.50 -6.10 4.82
N LEU A 16 6.56 -5.80 3.52
CA LEU A 16 5.77 -6.51 2.51
C LEU A 16 6.22 -7.97 2.40
N ALA A 17 7.52 -8.25 2.29
CA ALA A 17 8.03 -9.64 2.25
C ALA A 17 7.60 -10.43 3.49
N LYS A 18 7.69 -9.80 4.66
CA LYS A 18 7.29 -10.36 5.96
C LYS A 18 5.80 -10.67 6.07
N LEU A 19 4.93 -9.92 5.41
CA LEU A 19 3.49 -10.23 5.36
C LEU A 19 3.24 -11.51 4.56
N VAL A 20 4.03 -11.72 3.51
CA VAL A 20 3.87 -12.86 2.61
C VAL A 20 4.50 -14.14 3.18
N ASP A 21 5.61 -14.00 3.89
CA ASP A 21 6.41 -15.13 4.41
C ASP A 21 5.95 -15.60 5.81
N SER A 22 5.08 -14.86 6.49
CA SER A 22 4.72 -15.13 7.89
C SER A 22 3.21 -15.20 8.07
N GLU A 23 2.74 -16.22 8.81
CA GLU A 23 1.35 -16.32 9.28
C GLU A 23 0.97 -15.26 10.33
N VAL A 24 1.91 -14.38 10.73
CA VAL A 24 1.67 -13.35 11.75
C VAL A 24 1.14 -12.09 11.09
N GLU A 25 0.00 -11.62 11.60
CA GLU A 25 -0.65 -10.36 11.19
C GLU A 25 0.33 -9.18 11.33
N ARG A 26 0.75 -8.63 10.18
CA ARG A 26 1.72 -7.53 10.10
C ARG A 26 1.05 -6.30 9.48
N PRO A 27 0.51 -5.37 10.28
CA PRO A 27 -0.23 -4.21 9.78
C PRO A 27 0.62 -3.32 8.85
N ASP A 28 1.94 -3.31 9.06
CA ASP A 28 2.90 -2.58 8.23
C ASP A 28 3.00 -3.11 6.79
N GLY A 29 3.00 -4.43 6.62
CA GLY A 29 3.01 -5.03 5.29
C GLY A 29 1.68 -4.80 4.56
N ALA A 30 0.57 -4.95 5.28
CA ALA A 30 -0.77 -4.69 4.77
C ALA A 30 -0.96 -3.22 4.35
N LEU A 31 -0.38 -2.26 5.08
CA LEU A 31 -0.34 -0.85 4.69
C LEU A 31 0.34 -0.65 3.32
N VAL A 32 1.54 -1.20 3.15
CA VAL A 32 2.30 -1.09 1.89
C VAL A 32 1.52 -1.72 0.74
N LEU A 33 0.89 -2.86 1.03
CA LEU A 33 0.11 -3.60 0.06
C LEU A 33 -1.11 -2.82 -0.41
N GLY A 34 -1.90 -2.27 0.51
CA GLY A 34 -3.03 -1.44 0.16
C GLY A 34 -2.62 -0.22 -0.66
N VAL A 35 -1.45 0.38 -0.38
CA VAL A 35 -0.90 1.47 -1.20
C VAL A 35 -0.57 1.01 -2.62
N LEU A 36 0.07 -0.14 -2.80
CA LEU A 36 0.40 -0.68 -4.12
C LEU A 36 -0.86 -0.97 -4.94
N LEU A 37 -1.86 -1.60 -4.32
CA LEU A 37 -3.14 -1.92 -4.94
C LEU A 37 -3.89 -0.65 -5.34
N HIS A 38 -3.93 0.37 -4.49
CA HIS A 38 -4.57 1.64 -4.79
C HIS A 38 -3.96 2.30 -6.03
N LEU A 39 -2.62 2.31 -6.12
CA LEU A 39 -1.90 2.87 -7.26
C LEU A 39 -2.00 2.00 -8.53
N ALA A 40 -2.38 0.73 -8.40
CA ALA A 40 -2.65 -0.18 -9.51
C ALA A 40 -4.15 -0.24 -9.90
N ASP A 41 -4.96 0.70 -9.38
CA ASP A 41 -6.41 0.82 -9.57
C ASP A 41 -7.26 -0.32 -8.94
N TYR A 42 -6.71 -1.12 -8.02
CA TYR A 42 -7.46 -2.12 -7.24
C TYR A 42 -8.04 -1.52 -5.96
N GLN A 43 -9.13 -0.77 -6.09
CA GLN A 43 -9.66 0.05 -4.99
C GLN A 43 -10.23 -0.78 -3.83
N GLU A 44 -11.01 -1.83 -4.10
CA GLU A 44 -11.62 -2.65 -3.04
C GLU A 44 -10.55 -3.47 -2.28
N GLY A 45 -9.60 -4.05 -3.01
CA GLY A 45 -8.45 -4.73 -2.40
C GLY A 45 -7.60 -3.75 -1.55
N ALA A 46 -7.38 -2.53 -2.05
CA ALA A 46 -6.66 -1.51 -1.28
C ALA A 46 -7.38 -1.16 0.03
N ARG A 47 -8.70 -0.96 -0.05
CA ARG A 47 -9.55 -0.68 1.12
C ARG A 47 -9.47 -1.79 2.14
N PHE A 48 -9.66 -3.05 1.72
CA PHE A 48 -9.59 -4.21 2.60
C PHE A 48 -8.28 -4.25 3.39
N TRP A 49 -7.14 -4.12 2.71
CA TRP A 49 -5.83 -4.16 3.37
C TRP A 49 -5.58 -2.97 4.28
N TRP A 50 -6.12 -1.80 3.96
CA TRP A 50 -6.05 -0.65 4.86
C TRP A 50 -6.95 -0.82 6.08
N GLU A 51 -8.16 -1.39 5.95
CA GLU A 51 -9.04 -1.68 7.08
C GLU A 51 -8.39 -2.71 8.01
N PHE A 52 -7.80 -3.77 7.45
CA PHE A 52 -7.00 -4.74 8.20
C PHE A 52 -5.83 -4.08 8.93
N ALA A 53 -5.02 -3.29 8.24
CA ALA A 53 -3.86 -2.61 8.83
C ALA A 53 -4.27 -1.60 9.91
N ALA A 54 -5.37 -0.88 9.73
CA ALA A 54 -5.91 0.05 10.72
C ALA A 54 -6.46 -0.69 11.95
N GLY A 55 -7.12 -1.83 11.76
CA GLY A 55 -7.52 -2.75 12.83
C GLY A 55 -6.33 -3.27 13.63
N GLY A 56 -5.19 -3.51 12.96
CA GLY A 56 -3.91 -3.84 13.58
C GLY A 56 -3.13 -2.64 14.16
N GLY A 57 -3.72 -1.44 14.19
CA GLY A 57 -3.15 -0.25 14.86
C GLY A 57 -2.38 0.72 13.95
N SER A 58 -2.40 0.54 12.63
CA SER A 58 -1.69 1.44 11.70
C SER A 58 -2.45 2.75 11.49
N HIS A 59 -1.97 3.83 12.13
CA HIS A 59 -2.50 5.19 11.91
C HIS A 59 -2.36 5.66 10.45
N LEU A 60 -1.32 5.19 9.74
CA LEU A 60 -1.12 5.50 8.33
C LEU A 60 -2.17 4.84 7.45
N ALA A 61 -2.62 3.63 7.79
CA ALA A 61 -3.69 2.95 7.07
C ALA A 61 -5.04 3.66 7.27
N ALA A 62 -5.35 4.04 8.50
CA ALA A 62 -6.51 4.88 8.80
C ALA A 62 -6.45 6.23 8.06
N SER A 63 -5.26 6.84 7.95
CA SER A 63 -5.06 8.06 7.15
C SER A 63 -5.31 7.84 5.66
N CYS A 64 -4.88 6.70 5.10
CA CYS A 64 -5.18 6.34 3.70
C CYS A 64 -6.70 6.20 3.47
N LEU A 65 -7.42 5.53 4.37
CA LEU A 65 -8.88 5.38 4.30
C LEU A 65 -9.59 6.73 4.39
N TRP A 66 -9.14 7.63 5.27
CA TRP A 66 -9.67 8.99 5.32
C TRP A 66 -9.55 9.71 3.97
N PHE A 67 -8.37 9.70 3.35
CA PHE A 67 -8.19 10.31 2.02
C PHE A 67 -9.02 9.62 0.93
N TRP A 68 -9.16 8.30 1.01
CA TRP A 68 -9.97 7.52 0.07
C TRP A 68 -11.45 7.93 0.12
N HIS A 69 -12.06 7.93 1.31
CA HIS A 69 -13.45 8.35 1.50
C HIS A 69 -13.66 9.85 1.17
N GLN A 70 -12.68 10.72 1.47
CA GLN A 70 -12.72 12.12 1.06
C GLN A 70 -12.81 12.26 -0.46
N SER A 71 -11.99 11.50 -1.21
CA SER A 71 -11.98 11.57 -2.68
C SER A 71 -13.28 11.09 -3.32
N ARG A 72 -14.08 10.31 -2.59
CA ARG A 72 -15.36 9.74 -3.01
C ARG A 72 -16.57 10.55 -2.55
N GLY A 73 -16.35 11.61 -1.78
CA GLY A 73 -17.44 12.42 -1.22
C GLY A 73 -18.25 11.69 -0.14
N GLU A 74 -17.60 10.85 0.66
CA GLU A 74 -18.19 10.07 1.76
C GLU A 74 -17.80 10.70 3.11
N PRO A 75 -18.41 11.83 3.53
CA PRO A 75 -17.90 12.66 4.64
C PRO A 75 -18.01 11.99 6.01
N LYS A 76 -18.98 11.07 6.20
CA LYS A 76 -19.17 10.36 7.46
C LYS A 76 -18.03 9.37 7.70
N ASP A 77 -17.75 8.53 6.71
CA ASP A 77 -16.68 7.54 6.78
C ASP A 77 -15.30 8.22 6.80
N ALA A 78 -15.14 9.29 6.01
CA ALA A 78 -13.95 10.14 6.07
C ALA A 78 -13.70 10.67 7.50
N ASN A 79 -14.72 11.21 8.17
CA ASN A 79 -14.55 11.74 9.51
C ASN A 79 -14.27 10.62 10.54
N PHE A 80 -14.92 9.46 10.40
CA PHE A 80 -14.64 8.29 11.23
C PHE A 80 -13.17 7.88 11.15
N TRP A 81 -12.66 7.68 9.93
CA TRP A 81 -11.28 7.26 9.72
C TRP A 81 -10.25 8.33 10.08
N ARG A 82 -10.59 9.62 9.95
CA ARG A 82 -9.76 10.72 10.44
C ARG A 82 -9.57 10.65 11.96
N LEU A 83 -10.67 10.50 12.71
CA LEU A 83 -10.61 10.38 14.17
C LEU A 83 -9.87 9.11 14.59
N GLN A 84 -10.07 8.01 13.87
CA GLN A 84 -9.33 6.77 14.12
C GLN A 84 -7.83 6.95 13.86
N ALA A 85 -7.44 7.66 12.80
CA ALA A 85 -6.03 7.95 12.51
C ALA A 85 -5.39 8.83 13.58
N GLU A 86 -6.10 9.87 14.05
CA GLU A 86 -5.67 10.74 15.15
C GLU A 86 -5.46 9.92 16.44
N SER A 87 -6.45 9.10 16.84
CA SER A 87 -6.35 8.25 18.03
C SER A 87 -5.22 7.22 17.94
N LEU A 88 -5.08 6.54 16.80
CA LEU A 88 -4.02 5.55 16.61
C LEU A 88 -2.63 6.20 16.61
N ALA A 89 -2.49 7.45 16.17
CA ALA A 89 -1.21 8.16 16.15
C ALA A 89 -0.68 8.48 17.57
N GLU A 90 -1.56 8.54 18.58
CA GLU A 90 -1.20 8.76 19.98
C GLU A 90 -0.60 7.50 20.64
N LEU A 91 -0.85 6.32 20.08
CA LEU A 91 -0.34 5.06 20.61
C LEU A 91 1.16 4.88 20.28
N PRO A 92 1.90 4.12 21.11
CA PRO A 92 3.26 3.70 20.78
C PRO A 92 3.25 2.95 19.44
N GLN A 93 3.89 3.55 18.44
CA GLN A 93 3.90 2.97 17.10
C GLN A 93 4.88 1.78 17.06
N PRO A 94 4.54 0.68 16.37
CA PRO A 94 5.50 -0.39 16.10
C PRO A 94 6.70 0.15 15.32
N GLU A 95 7.79 -0.61 15.30
CA GLU A 95 9.13 -0.26 14.83
C GLU A 95 9.26 0.10 13.33
N TRP A 96 8.19 0.47 12.62
CA TRP A 96 8.18 1.06 11.28
C TRP A 96 9.11 2.29 11.11
N LYS A 97 9.62 2.83 12.22
CA LYS A 97 10.63 3.90 12.29
C LYS A 97 12.09 3.42 12.35
N LEU A 98 12.38 2.13 12.51
CA LEU A 98 13.75 1.66 12.63
C LEU A 98 14.39 1.52 11.25
N ARG A 99 15.57 2.11 11.14
CA ARG A 99 16.44 2.07 9.96
C ARG A 99 16.54 0.65 9.41
N SER A 100 15.77 0.38 8.36
CA SER A 100 15.99 -0.82 7.57
C SER A 100 17.23 -0.59 6.71
N PRO A 101 18.20 -1.52 6.65
CA PRO A 101 19.28 -1.47 5.67
C PRO A 101 18.76 -1.70 4.24
N ASP A 102 17.49 -2.07 4.08
CA ASP A 102 16.88 -2.30 2.78
C ASP A 102 16.83 -1.03 1.92
N ARG A 103 16.94 -1.26 0.61
CA ARG A 103 16.59 -0.24 -0.38
C ARG A 103 15.07 -0.09 -0.44
N PRO A 104 14.55 1.13 -0.64
CA PRO A 104 13.12 1.36 -0.86
C PRO A 104 12.56 0.43 -1.94
N LEU A 105 11.28 0.05 -1.79
CA LEU A 105 10.63 -0.90 -2.70
C LEU A 105 10.63 -0.43 -4.15
N VAL A 106 10.40 0.87 -4.35
CA VAL A 106 10.42 1.53 -5.65
C VAL A 106 11.52 2.61 -5.69
N PRO A 107 12.23 2.74 -6.83
CA PRO A 107 13.31 3.72 -7.00
C PRO A 107 12.76 5.15 -7.01
N HIS A 108 13.67 6.12 -6.86
CA HIS A 108 13.31 7.54 -6.83
C HIS A 108 12.58 8.00 -8.11
N SER A 109 12.95 7.49 -9.28
CA SER A 109 12.31 7.81 -10.57
C SER A 109 10.81 7.49 -10.56
N VAL A 110 10.44 6.27 -10.19
CA VAL A 110 9.04 5.82 -10.10
C VAL A 110 8.26 6.68 -9.09
N ARG A 111 8.86 7.00 -7.93
CA ARG A 111 8.21 7.88 -6.95
C ARG A 111 8.04 9.31 -7.48
N ALA A 112 9.02 9.82 -8.21
CA ALA A 112 8.97 11.14 -8.83
C ALA A 112 7.85 11.22 -9.89
N GLU A 113 7.63 10.15 -10.66
CA GLU A 113 6.50 10.05 -11.60
C GLU A 113 5.14 10.10 -10.88
N ILE A 114 4.97 9.32 -9.82
CA ILE A 114 3.74 9.35 -8.99
C ILE A 114 3.51 10.76 -8.43
N LEU A 115 4.56 11.40 -7.90
CA LEU A 115 4.48 12.77 -7.39
C LEU A 115 4.17 13.79 -8.49
N ALA A 116 4.70 13.60 -9.71
CA ALA A 116 4.44 14.47 -10.85
C ALA A 116 2.97 14.39 -11.27
N LEU A 117 2.36 13.20 -11.30
CA LEU A 117 0.92 13.03 -11.53
C LEU A 117 0.09 13.79 -10.50
N CYS A 118 0.42 13.66 -9.22
CA CYS A 118 -0.27 14.41 -8.16
C CYS A 118 -0.16 15.93 -8.35
N LYS A 119 1.02 16.44 -8.74
CA LYS A 119 1.22 17.87 -8.99
C LYS A 119 0.38 18.40 -10.16
N GLN A 120 0.01 17.53 -11.10
CA GLN A 120 -0.85 17.84 -12.23
C GLN A 120 -2.35 17.69 -11.91
N GLY A 121 -2.70 17.32 -10.67
CA GLY A 121 -4.09 17.03 -10.28
C GLY A 121 -4.60 15.69 -10.80
N LEU A 122 -3.73 14.84 -11.34
CA LEU A 122 -4.08 13.51 -11.81
C LEU A 122 -4.04 12.49 -10.66
N PRO A 123 -4.86 11.43 -10.71
CA PRO A 123 -4.82 10.37 -9.70
C PRO A 123 -3.44 9.69 -9.71
N PRO A 124 -2.85 9.41 -8.53
CA PRO A 124 -1.56 8.76 -8.46
C PRO A 124 -1.68 7.32 -8.98
N ARG A 125 -0.78 6.94 -9.89
CA ARG A 125 -0.77 5.61 -10.49
C ARG A 125 0.64 5.04 -10.60
N LEU A 126 0.74 3.72 -10.47
CA LEU A 126 1.96 2.99 -10.77
C LEU A 126 2.20 2.95 -12.28
N PRO A 127 3.47 2.95 -12.72
CA PRO A 127 3.83 2.60 -14.08
C PRO A 127 3.20 1.26 -14.52
N PRO A 128 2.76 1.11 -15.78
CA PRO A 128 2.02 -0.06 -16.26
C PRO A 128 2.70 -1.40 -15.96
N ARG A 129 4.03 -1.47 -16.02
CA ARG A 129 4.81 -2.67 -15.71
C ARG A 129 4.71 -3.11 -14.25
N LEU A 130 4.71 -2.15 -13.31
CA LEU A 130 4.56 -2.44 -11.88
C LEU A 130 3.12 -2.85 -11.58
N ALA A 131 2.16 -2.16 -12.20
CA ALA A 131 0.76 -2.59 -12.14
C ALA A 131 0.60 -4.02 -12.67
N ALA A 132 1.22 -4.36 -13.81
CA ALA A 132 1.16 -5.69 -14.43
C ALA A 132 1.67 -6.81 -13.50
N VAL A 133 2.78 -6.57 -12.78
CA VAL A 133 3.27 -7.53 -11.77
C VAL A 133 2.19 -7.82 -10.72
N LEU A 134 1.52 -6.77 -10.23
CA LEU A 134 0.42 -6.93 -9.27
C LEU A 134 -0.79 -7.66 -9.88
N LYS A 135 -1.09 -7.43 -11.17
CA LYS A 135 -2.21 -8.09 -11.87
C LYS A 135 -1.93 -9.55 -12.20
N SER A 136 -0.67 -9.92 -12.38
CA SER A 136 -0.26 -11.28 -12.73
C SER A 136 -0.18 -12.24 -11.54
N LEU A 137 -0.42 -11.73 -10.32
CA LEU A 137 -0.43 -12.57 -9.14
C LEU A 137 -1.69 -13.46 -9.16
N PRO A 138 -1.56 -14.74 -8.76
CA PRO A 138 -2.69 -15.66 -8.75
C PRO A 138 -3.76 -15.12 -7.79
N VAL A 139 -4.99 -15.04 -8.26
CA VAL A 139 -6.18 -14.81 -7.44
C VAL A 139 -6.81 -16.19 -7.25
N GLU A 140 -6.94 -16.65 -6.00
CA GLU A 140 -7.83 -17.78 -5.74
C GLU A 140 -9.26 -17.27 -5.83
N ASP A 141 -10.04 -17.87 -6.73
CA ASP A 141 -11.50 -17.75 -6.76
C ASP A 141 -12.07 -18.58 -5.60
N ASP A 142 -11.96 -18.06 -4.38
CA ASP A 142 -12.78 -18.57 -3.29
C ASP A 142 -14.18 -18.02 -3.53
N ASN A 143 -15.15 -18.91 -3.75
CA ASN A 143 -16.56 -18.63 -4.08
C ASN A 143 -17.33 -17.94 -2.92
N GLY A 144 -16.68 -17.10 -2.12
CA GLY A 144 -17.24 -16.38 -0.98
C GLY A 144 -17.48 -14.90 -1.27
N ASP A 145 -18.33 -14.27 -0.45
CA ASP A 145 -18.67 -12.82 -0.42
C ASP A 145 -17.48 -11.87 -0.19
N TRP A 146 -16.24 -12.38 -0.19
CA TRP A 146 -15.02 -11.62 0.01
C TRP A 146 -14.49 -11.10 -1.33
N PRO A 147 -13.94 -9.87 -1.39
CA PRO A 147 -13.30 -9.41 -2.61
C PRO A 147 -12.20 -10.38 -3.03
N GLU A 148 -12.00 -10.57 -4.33
CA GLU A 148 -10.85 -11.29 -4.90
C GLU A 148 -9.53 -10.71 -4.34
N ILE A 149 -8.97 -11.35 -3.31
CA ILE A 149 -7.70 -10.95 -2.71
C ILE A 149 -6.60 -11.68 -3.49
N PRO A 150 -5.67 -10.96 -4.17
CA PRO A 150 -4.54 -11.60 -4.81
C PRO A 150 -3.73 -12.39 -3.77
N HIS A 151 -3.37 -13.63 -4.07
CA HIS A 151 -2.38 -14.37 -3.31
C HIS A 151 -0.99 -13.84 -3.68
N TRP A 152 -0.29 -13.33 -2.68
CA TRP A 152 1.03 -12.75 -2.85
C TRP A 152 2.06 -13.87 -2.80
N SER A 153 2.78 -14.10 -3.89
CA SER A 153 3.95 -14.99 -3.87
C SER A 153 5.07 -14.34 -3.03
N PRO A 154 5.87 -15.09 -2.26
CA PRO A 154 7.03 -14.56 -1.54
C PRO A 154 7.98 -13.74 -2.43
N ASP A 155 8.02 -14.08 -3.72
CA ASP A 155 8.83 -13.40 -4.75
C ASP A 155 8.26 -12.06 -5.23
N VAL A 156 7.10 -11.61 -4.73
CA VAL A 156 6.46 -10.37 -5.23
C VAL A 156 7.37 -9.15 -5.05
N VAL A 157 8.10 -9.09 -3.94
CA VAL A 157 9.07 -8.00 -3.69
C VAL A 157 10.21 -8.04 -4.70
N HIS A 158 10.65 -9.24 -5.09
CA HIS A 158 11.66 -9.40 -6.13
C HIS A 158 11.13 -8.95 -7.50
N HIS A 159 9.95 -9.43 -7.91
CA HIS A 159 9.34 -9.05 -9.18
C HIS A 159 9.06 -7.54 -9.29
N LEU A 160 8.56 -6.90 -8.22
CA LEU A 160 8.35 -5.46 -8.18
C LEU A 160 9.66 -4.69 -8.30
N ARG A 161 10.73 -5.13 -7.63
CA ARG A 161 12.05 -4.49 -7.72
C ARG A 161 12.62 -4.62 -9.14
N THR A 162 12.54 -5.81 -9.74
CA THR A 162 13.01 -6.06 -11.12
C THR A 162 12.25 -5.20 -12.11
N ALA A 163 10.90 -5.20 -12.07
CA ALA A 163 10.09 -4.37 -12.95
C ALA A 163 10.29 -2.86 -12.72
N ALA A 164 10.72 -2.44 -11.53
CA ALA A 164 11.02 -1.04 -11.25
C ALA A 164 12.35 -0.56 -11.86
N GLU A 165 13.33 -1.46 -12.00
CA GLU A 165 14.68 -1.18 -12.53
C GLU A 165 14.75 -1.17 -14.07
N GLU A 166 13.78 -1.78 -14.75
CA GLU A 166 13.74 -1.75 -16.21
C GLU A 166 13.65 -0.30 -16.73
N PRO A 167 14.39 0.07 -17.80
CA PRO A 167 14.25 1.39 -18.41
C PRO A 167 12.91 1.52 -19.14
N HIS A 168 12.36 2.74 -19.20
CA HIS A 168 11.19 3.07 -20.01
C HIS A 168 11.51 2.77 -21.47
N ARG A 169 10.99 1.66 -22.00
CA ARG A 169 11.16 1.28 -23.40
C ARG A 169 10.16 2.00 -24.28
#